data_AF-A0A0R3N5X2-F1
#
_entry.id   AF-A0A0R3N5X2-F1
#
_cell.length_a   1.000
_cell.length_b   1.000
_cell.length_c   1.000
_cell.angle_alpha   90.00
_cell.angle_beta   90.00
_cell.angle_gamma   90.00
#
_symmetry.space_group_name_H-M   'P 1'
#
loop_
_entity.id
_entity.type
_entity.pdbx_description
1 polymer ?
#
loop_
_entity_poly.entity_id
_entity_poly.type
_entity_poly.pdbx_seq_one_letter_code
_entity_poly.pdbx_strand_id
1 'polypeptide(L)'
;MRFSSLGLIGLGAALALTSFVSSASAVVTFNQNLASGWTQGSGTSNGHFTVDSEDNGVELGLRASLRFIGPITPTGNLYIAPAGNSSGKALWNFEFSVNPGSLTGTHSLLTITGPGGSLAFDPIIIGDNTPIGGPLYQNSENLGFAFLGGPINFNPNVSGVYTFDLKLFSAENRQLADVSIQVNAVPEPSTWAMLILGFAGVGFMAYRRKSRPAALAA
;
A
#
# COMPACT_ATOMS: atom_id res chain seq x y z
N MET A 1 32.83 47.63 71.02
CA MET A 1 32.06 46.37 70.96
C MET A 1 31.42 46.32 69.58
N ARG A 2 31.95 45.52 68.64
CA ARG A 2 31.28 44.38 67.95
C ARG A 2 29.85 44.75 67.50
N PHE A 3 29.54 44.79 66.20
CA PHE A 3 29.08 43.68 65.33
C PHE A 3 28.99 44.22 63.86
N SER A 4 29.66 43.62 62.85
CA SER A 4 29.14 42.66 61.83
C SER A 4 27.98 43.20 60.95
N SER A 5 27.77 42.93 59.66
CA SER A 5 28.43 42.16 58.58
C SER A 5 27.53 42.29 57.33
N LEU A 6 28.14 42.31 56.13
CA LEU A 6 27.72 41.72 54.83
C LEU A 6 26.29 41.92 54.28
N GLY A 7 26.21 42.21 52.96
CA GLY A 7 25.00 42.00 52.17
C GLY A 7 25.04 42.53 50.75
N LEU A 8 25.94 42.01 49.90
CA LEU A 8 25.94 42.28 48.46
C LEU A 8 24.78 41.48 47.81
N ILE A 9 23.70 42.14 47.39
CA ILE A 9 22.61 41.49 46.66
C ILE A 9 22.91 41.63 45.15
N GLY A 10 23.51 40.58 44.59
CA GLY A 10 23.61 40.39 43.15
C GLY A 10 22.27 39.89 42.61
N LEU A 11 21.62 40.68 41.76
CA LEU A 11 20.40 40.30 41.06
C LEU A 11 20.78 39.51 39.79
N GLY A 12 20.81 38.17 39.90
CA GLY A 12 21.00 37.29 38.75
C GLY A 12 19.70 37.17 37.94
N ALA A 13 19.70 37.65 36.71
CA ALA A 13 18.62 37.41 35.75
C ALA A 13 18.70 35.95 35.24
N ALA A 14 17.73 35.13 35.61
CA ALA A 14 17.60 33.78 35.07
C ALA A 14 16.93 33.83 33.69
N LEU A 15 17.70 33.51 32.64
CA LEU A 15 17.19 33.35 31.27
C LEU A 15 16.53 31.96 31.18
N ALA A 16 15.21 31.89 31.23
CA ALA A 16 14.47 30.64 31.05
C ALA A 16 14.53 30.20 29.58
N LEU A 17 15.34 29.20 29.27
CA LEU A 17 15.35 28.52 27.98
C LEU A 17 14.12 27.59 27.93
N THR A 18 13.04 28.02 27.27
CA THR A 18 11.90 27.14 26.99
C THR A 18 12.31 26.18 25.87
N SER A 19 12.60 24.93 26.20
CA SER A 19 12.74 23.87 25.20
C SER A 19 11.38 23.60 24.57
N PHE A 20 11.21 24.00 23.31
CA PHE A 20 10.11 23.50 22.49
C PHE A 20 10.37 22.02 22.24
N VAL A 21 9.59 21.15 22.86
CA VAL A 21 9.51 19.74 22.43
C VAL A 21 8.72 19.77 21.12
N SER A 22 9.41 19.60 19.99
CA SER A 22 8.72 19.29 18.73
C SER A 22 8.15 17.89 18.88
N SER A 23 6.83 17.77 19.00
CA SER A 23 6.17 16.49 18.74
C SER A 23 6.51 16.11 17.29
N ALA A 24 7.19 14.99 17.07
CA ALA A 24 7.35 14.51 15.71
C ALA A 24 5.97 14.17 15.15
N SER A 25 5.69 14.61 13.93
CA SER A 25 4.48 14.23 13.21
C SER A 25 4.68 12.82 12.65
N ALA A 26 3.62 12.01 12.65
CA ALA A 26 3.52 10.81 11.83
C ALA A 26 4.02 11.10 10.41
N VAL A 27 4.91 10.25 9.89
CA VAL A 27 5.45 10.37 8.53
C VAL A 27 5.09 9.12 7.74
N VAL A 28 4.21 9.31 6.76
CA VAL A 28 4.01 8.31 5.71
C VAL A 28 5.18 8.38 4.74
N THR A 29 5.88 7.26 4.61
CA THR A 29 6.99 7.08 3.66
C THR A 29 6.61 6.08 2.58
N PHE A 30 7.19 6.24 1.40
CA PHE A 30 6.91 5.38 0.24
C PHE A 30 8.12 4.52 -0.12
N ASN A 31 7.85 3.36 -0.70
CA ASN A 31 8.86 2.42 -1.18
C ASN A 31 9.89 2.04 -0.10
N GLN A 32 9.42 1.74 1.11
CA GLN A 32 10.26 1.38 2.25
C GLN A 32 10.21 -0.10 2.60
N ASN A 33 11.18 -0.52 3.41
CA ASN A 33 11.12 -1.76 4.17
C ASN A 33 10.32 -1.52 5.45
N LEU A 34 9.57 -2.52 5.90
CA LEU A 34 8.98 -2.55 7.24
C LEU A 34 10.07 -2.74 8.28
N ALA A 35 10.09 -1.90 9.32
CA ALA A 35 10.95 -2.05 10.48
C ALA A 35 10.64 -3.33 11.25
N SER A 36 9.37 -3.76 11.28
CA SER A 36 8.95 -5.05 11.84
C SER A 36 9.46 -6.28 11.06
N GLY A 37 10.02 -6.07 9.87
CA GLY A 37 10.30 -7.14 8.91
C GLY A 37 9.06 -7.60 8.16
N TRP A 38 9.25 -8.51 7.20
CA TRP A 38 8.18 -9.14 6.42
C TRP A 38 8.31 -10.66 6.53
N THR A 39 7.29 -11.34 7.04
CA THR A 39 7.32 -12.77 7.36
C THR A 39 6.33 -13.63 6.57
N GLN A 40 5.57 -13.04 5.65
CA GLN A 40 4.54 -13.77 4.91
C GLN A 40 5.09 -14.45 3.64
N GLY A 41 4.99 -15.79 3.60
CA GLY A 41 5.23 -16.61 2.41
C GLY A 41 6.72 -16.78 2.03
N SER A 42 6.99 -17.72 1.11
CA SER A 42 8.29 -17.85 0.45
C SER A 42 8.29 -17.07 -0.87
N GLY A 43 9.40 -16.39 -1.20
CA GLY A 43 9.57 -15.68 -2.48
C GLY A 43 9.17 -14.20 -2.50
N THR A 44 8.87 -13.59 -1.36
CA THR A 44 8.67 -12.13 -1.25
C THR A 44 9.70 -11.53 -0.31
N SER A 45 10.29 -10.40 -0.70
CA SER A 45 11.25 -9.66 0.13
C SER A 45 10.53 -8.56 0.90
N ASN A 46 11.08 -8.13 2.03
CA ASN A 46 10.71 -6.85 2.61
C ASN A 46 11.04 -5.72 1.60
N GLY A 47 10.21 -4.67 1.57
CA GLY A 47 10.39 -3.53 0.66
C GLY A 47 9.14 -3.14 -0.11
N HIS A 48 9.21 -2.04 -0.84
CA HIS A 48 8.10 -1.53 -1.65
C HIS A 48 6.83 -1.21 -0.86
N PHE A 49 6.90 -1.07 0.46
CA PHE A 49 5.75 -0.66 1.26
C PHE A 49 5.58 0.85 1.25
N THR A 50 4.32 1.27 1.28
CA THR A 50 3.95 2.56 1.87
C THR A 50 3.79 2.31 3.36
N VAL A 51 4.54 3.06 4.17
CA VAL A 51 4.69 2.80 5.60
C VAL A 51 4.33 4.06 6.38
N ASP A 52 3.44 3.93 7.33
CA ASP A 52 3.21 4.92 8.38
C ASP A 52 3.91 4.44 9.66
N SER A 53 4.74 5.29 10.26
CA SER A 53 5.50 4.96 11.46
C SER A 53 5.36 6.07 12.49
N GLU A 54 5.07 5.66 13.71
CA GLU A 54 4.82 6.53 14.85
C GLU A 54 5.92 6.37 15.90
N ASP A 55 6.21 7.43 16.66
CA ASP A 55 7.23 7.44 17.72
C ASP A 55 6.99 6.40 18.83
N ASN A 56 5.73 5.98 19.02
CA ASN A 56 5.34 4.97 20.01
C ASN A 56 5.57 3.52 19.54
N GLY A 57 6.17 3.34 18.36
CA GLY A 57 6.47 2.04 17.76
C GLY A 57 5.33 1.43 16.95
N VAL A 58 4.22 2.17 16.74
CA VAL A 58 3.19 1.77 15.77
C VAL A 58 3.78 1.85 14.37
N GLU A 59 3.54 0.81 13.57
CA GLU A 59 3.90 0.76 12.16
C GLU A 59 2.77 0.10 11.35
N LEU A 60 2.29 0.80 10.33
CA LEU A 60 1.38 0.25 9.32
C LEU A 60 2.07 0.17 7.97
N GLY A 61 1.83 -0.92 7.25
CA GLY A 61 2.37 -1.15 5.93
C GLY A 61 1.29 -1.57 4.94
N LEU A 62 1.30 -0.96 3.76
CA LEU A 62 0.52 -1.41 2.60
C LEU A 62 1.38 -1.47 1.34
N ARG A 63 1.20 -2.53 0.54
CA ARG A 63 1.71 -2.59 -0.83
C ARG A 63 0.83 -3.46 -1.72
N ALA A 64 1.15 -3.48 -3.01
CA ALA A 64 0.65 -4.47 -3.94
C ALA A 64 1.79 -5.34 -4.50
N SER A 65 1.46 -6.59 -4.82
CA SER A 65 2.39 -7.54 -5.43
C SER A 65 1.75 -8.24 -6.62
N LEU A 66 2.58 -8.64 -7.59
CA LEU A 66 2.17 -9.54 -8.65
C LEU A 66 2.11 -10.97 -8.08
N ARG A 67 1.00 -11.66 -8.32
CA ARG A 67 0.82 -13.02 -7.81
C ARG A 67 1.92 -13.94 -8.30
N PHE A 68 2.54 -14.65 -7.34
CA PHE A 68 3.62 -15.62 -7.56
C PHE A 68 4.89 -15.03 -8.21
N ILE A 69 5.00 -13.70 -8.32
CA ILE A 69 6.16 -13.02 -8.91
C ILE A 69 6.88 -12.19 -7.85
N GLY A 70 6.17 -11.31 -7.14
CA GLY A 70 6.77 -10.45 -6.12
C GLY A 70 6.19 -9.04 -6.07
N PRO A 71 6.74 -8.17 -5.20
CA PRO A 71 6.23 -6.83 -4.97
C PRO A 71 6.32 -5.93 -6.22
N ILE A 72 5.34 -5.06 -6.39
CA ILE A 72 5.33 -4.03 -7.43
C ILE A 72 6.07 -2.80 -6.89
N THR A 73 6.98 -2.22 -7.68
CA THR A 73 7.62 -0.95 -7.30
C THR A 73 6.64 0.21 -7.45
N PRO A 74 6.33 0.96 -6.37
CA PRO A 74 5.39 2.06 -6.45
C PRO A 74 6.03 3.35 -6.96
N THR A 75 5.19 4.25 -7.44
CA THR A 75 5.50 5.69 -7.59
C THR A 75 4.67 6.47 -6.58
N GLY A 76 5.29 6.88 -5.47
CA GLY A 76 4.53 7.39 -4.31
C GLY A 76 3.69 6.28 -3.69
N ASN A 77 2.38 6.49 -3.58
CA ASN A 77 1.42 5.48 -3.12
C ASN A 77 0.72 4.70 -4.25
N LEU A 78 1.14 4.92 -5.51
CA LEU A 78 0.55 4.28 -6.69
C LEU A 78 1.33 3.05 -7.12
N TYR A 79 0.63 1.93 -7.27
CA TYR A 79 1.11 0.68 -7.84
C TYR A 79 0.38 0.41 -9.15
N ILE A 80 1.11 0.02 -10.20
CA ILE A 80 0.53 -0.32 -11.50
C ILE A 80 0.55 -1.84 -11.66
N ALA A 81 -0.61 -2.44 -11.86
CA ALA A 81 -0.77 -3.88 -11.98
C ALA A 81 -1.53 -4.25 -13.27
N PRO A 82 -1.36 -5.48 -13.81
CA PRO A 82 -2.20 -5.94 -14.90
C PRO A 82 -3.62 -6.24 -14.40
N ALA A 83 -4.62 -5.76 -15.15
CA ALA A 83 -5.99 -6.23 -15.04
C ALA A 83 -6.10 -7.64 -15.63
N GLY A 84 -7.12 -8.39 -15.18
CA GLY A 84 -7.34 -9.78 -15.57
C GLY A 84 -7.31 -10.72 -14.38
N ASN A 85 -7.41 -12.02 -14.66
CA ASN A 85 -7.39 -13.03 -13.62
C ASN A 85 -6.64 -14.30 -14.05
N SER A 86 -6.15 -15.03 -13.05
CA SER A 86 -5.68 -16.40 -13.18
C SER A 86 -6.43 -17.27 -12.17
N SER A 87 -7.17 -18.26 -12.69
CA SER A 87 -8.06 -19.13 -11.91
C SER A 87 -9.08 -18.35 -11.05
N GLY A 88 -9.71 -17.33 -11.64
CA GLY A 88 -10.78 -16.55 -10.99
C GLY A 88 -10.30 -15.52 -9.95
N LYS A 89 -8.99 -15.31 -9.84
CA LYS A 89 -8.35 -14.39 -8.90
C LYS A 89 -7.55 -13.33 -9.65
N ALA A 90 -7.60 -12.08 -9.19
CA ALA A 90 -6.88 -10.98 -9.80
C ALA A 90 -5.39 -11.33 -9.97
N LEU A 91 -4.71 -10.77 -10.97
CA LEU A 91 -3.28 -11.07 -11.24
C LEU A 91 -2.30 -10.49 -10.20
N TRP A 92 -2.83 -9.75 -9.22
CA TRP A 92 -2.09 -9.07 -8.18
C TRP A 92 -2.76 -9.31 -6.82
N ASN A 93 -1.99 -9.15 -5.76
CA ASN A 93 -2.43 -9.19 -4.37
C ASN A 93 -2.25 -7.83 -3.73
N PHE A 94 -3.02 -7.57 -2.67
CA PHE A 94 -2.71 -6.52 -1.71
C PHE A 94 -2.03 -7.16 -0.51
N GLU A 95 -1.10 -6.45 0.09
CA GLU A 95 -0.34 -6.95 1.23
C GLU A 95 -0.34 -5.89 2.31
N PHE A 96 -0.56 -6.33 3.55
CA PHE A 96 -0.65 -5.45 4.70
C PHE A 96 0.23 -5.94 5.85
N SER A 97 0.65 -4.99 6.68
CA SER A 97 1.33 -5.23 7.95
C SER A 97 0.76 -4.28 9.00
N VAL A 98 0.40 -4.81 10.16
CA VAL A 98 -0.06 -4.03 11.31
C VAL A 98 0.82 -4.37 12.49
N ASN A 99 1.62 -3.40 12.94
CA ASN A 99 2.38 -3.47 14.18
C ASN A 99 1.85 -2.39 15.15
N PRO A 100 1.12 -2.74 16.22
CA PRO A 100 0.64 -1.75 17.18
C PRO A 100 1.71 -1.32 18.19
N GLY A 101 2.97 -1.73 18.01
CA GLY A 101 4.06 -1.46 18.95
C GLY A 101 3.80 -2.14 20.30
N SER A 102 3.91 -1.39 21.38
CA SER A 102 3.62 -1.88 22.73
C SER A 102 2.15 -1.70 23.16
N LEU A 103 1.29 -1.22 22.27
CA LEU A 103 -0.12 -0.93 22.60
C LEU A 103 -0.93 -2.23 22.68
N THR A 104 -1.89 -2.25 23.59
CA THR A 104 -2.80 -3.39 23.81
C THR A 104 -4.24 -3.01 23.52
N GLY A 105 -5.05 -3.98 23.09
CA GLY A 105 -6.48 -3.74 22.81
C GLY A 105 -6.73 -2.89 21.56
N THR A 106 -5.72 -2.74 20.70
CA THR A 106 -5.87 -2.08 19.41
C THR A 106 -6.69 -2.93 18.45
N HIS A 107 -7.40 -2.29 17.54
CA HIS A 107 -8.09 -2.95 16.44
C HIS A 107 -7.85 -2.16 15.15
N SER A 108 -8.03 -2.80 14.00
CA SER A 108 -7.75 -2.17 12.72
C SER A 108 -8.97 -2.16 11.81
N LEU A 109 -8.93 -1.30 10.79
CA LEU A 109 -9.92 -1.26 9.74
C LEU A 109 -9.21 -1.15 8.39
N LEU A 110 -9.33 -2.18 7.57
CA LEU A 110 -8.94 -2.14 6.17
C LEU A 110 -10.20 -1.85 5.34
N THR A 111 -10.20 -0.72 4.66
CA THR A 111 -11.21 -0.36 3.66
C THR A 111 -10.63 -0.55 2.27
N ILE A 112 -11.35 -1.26 1.42
CA ILE A 112 -10.98 -1.49 0.02
C ILE A 112 -12.09 -0.94 -0.85
N THR A 113 -11.73 -0.01 -1.74
CA THR A 113 -12.66 0.58 -2.71
C THR A 113 -12.20 0.25 -4.11
N GLY A 114 -13.07 -0.35 -4.90
CA GLY A 114 -12.86 -0.62 -6.31
C GLY A 114 -13.90 0.08 -7.18
N PRO A 115 -13.84 -0.12 -8.51
CA PRO A 115 -14.86 0.39 -9.41
C PRO A 115 -16.26 -0.14 -9.05
N GLY A 116 -17.12 0.75 -8.55
CA GLY A 116 -18.53 0.45 -8.28
C GLY A 116 -18.84 -0.03 -6.85
N GLY A 117 -17.88 -0.12 -5.94
CA GLY A 117 -18.18 -0.49 -4.56
C GLY A 117 -17.00 -0.46 -3.59
N SER A 118 -17.32 -0.65 -2.31
CA SER A 118 -16.35 -0.75 -1.22
C SER A 118 -16.68 -1.93 -0.30
N LEU A 119 -15.67 -2.40 0.43
CA LEU A 119 -15.79 -3.31 1.55
C LEU A 119 -14.87 -2.84 2.68
N ALA A 120 -15.22 -3.12 3.92
CA ALA A 120 -14.38 -2.80 5.07
C ALA A 120 -14.48 -3.90 6.13
N PHE A 121 -13.36 -4.27 6.73
CA PHE A 121 -13.26 -5.31 7.75
C PHE A 121 -12.00 -5.11 8.60
N ASP A 122 -11.93 -5.77 9.76
CA ASP A 122 -10.69 -5.85 10.53
C ASP A 122 -9.82 -7.00 9.99
N PRO A 123 -8.66 -6.73 9.35
CA PRO A 123 -7.80 -7.76 8.80
C PRO A 123 -7.27 -8.77 9.83
N ILE A 124 -7.37 -8.51 11.14
CA ILE A 124 -7.00 -9.51 12.16
C ILE A 124 -7.84 -10.79 12.08
N ILE A 125 -9.05 -10.74 11.50
CA ILE A 125 -9.95 -11.89 11.36
C ILE A 125 -9.44 -12.94 10.36
N ILE A 126 -8.42 -12.61 9.56
CA ILE A 126 -7.84 -13.52 8.59
C ILE A 126 -7.03 -14.60 9.34
N GLY A 127 -7.48 -15.85 9.21
CA GLY A 127 -7.00 -16.95 10.05
C GLY A 127 -5.56 -17.41 9.83
N ASP A 128 -4.93 -17.02 8.72
CA ASP A 128 -3.54 -17.35 8.36
C ASP A 128 -2.60 -16.15 8.38
N ASN A 129 -2.99 -15.08 9.07
CA ASN A 129 -2.10 -13.97 9.41
C ASN A 129 -0.83 -14.46 10.10
N THR A 130 0.32 -13.88 9.76
CA THR A 130 1.61 -14.16 10.41
C THR A 130 2.30 -12.88 10.88
N PRO A 131 3.15 -12.92 11.92
CA PRO A 131 3.44 -14.03 12.81
C PRO A 131 2.26 -14.40 13.73
N ILE A 132 2.20 -15.67 14.14
CA ILE A 132 1.15 -16.15 15.05
C ILE A 132 1.50 -15.80 16.50
N GLY A 133 0.50 -15.37 17.28
CA GLY A 133 0.61 -15.22 18.74
C GLY A 133 1.17 -13.89 19.23
N GLY A 134 1.38 -12.92 18.33
CA GLY A 134 1.79 -11.56 18.64
C GLY A 134 0.74 -10.52 18.24
N PRO A 135 0.91 -9.26 18.67
CA PRO A 135 0.06 -8.16 18.26
C PRO A 135 0.40 -7.65 16.85
N LEU A 136 1.58 -8.02 16.32
CA LEU A 136 1.97 -7.85 14.93
C LEU A 136 1.32 -8.93 14.06
N TYR A 137 0.70 -8.53 12.97
CA TYR A 137 0.16 -9.44 11.98
C TYR A 137 0.25 -8.86 10.56
N GLN A 138 0.48 -9.74 9.60
CA GLN A 138 0.76 -9.45 8.22
C GLN A 138 0.09 -10.50 7.33
N ASN A 139 -0.29 -10.13 6.12
CA ASN A 139 -0.71 -11.09 5.12
C ASN A 139 -0.62 -10.56 3.68
N SER A 140 -0.69 -11.49 2.73
CA SER A 140 -0.78 -11.24 1.29
C SER A 140 -2.07 -11.83 0.76
N GLU A 141 -2.99 -10.96 0.39
CA GLU A 141 -4.36 -11.33 0.07
C GLU A 141 -4.75 -11.05 -1.37
N ASN A 142 -5.63 -11.90 -1.89
CA ASN A 142 -6.27 -11.71 -3.17
C ASN A 142 -7.75 -11.36 -2.98
N LEU A 143 -8.21 -10.35 -3.71
CA LEU A 143 -9.61 -9.92 -3.69
C LEU A 143 -10.60 -10.98 -4.20
N GLY A 144 -10.12 -12.04 -4.86
CA GLY A 144 -10.92 -13.21 -5.23
C GLY A 144 -10.91 -14.33 -4.18
N PHE A 145 -10.45 -14.11 -2.94
CA PHE A 145 -10.55 -15.09 -1.87
C PHE A 145 -11.93 -15.12 -1.22
N ALA A 146 -12.38 -16.33 -0.87
CA ALA A 146 -13.75 -16.57 -0.42
C ALA A 146 -14.07 -15.99 0.96
N PHE A 147 -13.05 -15.78 1.82
CA PHE A 147 -13.26 -15.22 3.16
C PHE A 147 -13.79 -13.78 3.14
N LEU A 148 -13.61 -13.06 2.01
CA LEU A 148 -14.18 -11.73 1.80
C LEU A 148 -15.70 -11.75 1.56
N GLY A 149 -16.36 -12.91 1.70
CA GLY A 149 -17.83 -12.99 1.78
C GLY A 149 -18.56 -13.30 0.47
N GLY A 150 -17.90 -13.92 -0.51
CA GLY A 150 -18.47 -14.10 -1.86
C GLY A 150 -18.09 -12.93 -2.79
N PRO A 151 -18.79 -12.70 -3.92
CA PRO A 151 -18.45 -11.59 -4.80
C PRO A 151 -18.49 -10.28 -4.01
N ILE A 152 -17.33 -9.68 -3.79
CA ILE A 152 -17.22 -8.33 -3.25
C ILE A 152 -17.98 -7.38 -4.19
N ASN A 153 -18.43 -6.22 -3.68
CA ASN A 153 -19.33 -5.29 -4.42
C ASN A 153 -18.75 -4.70 -5.72
N PHE A 154 -17.56 -5.14 -6.15
CA PHE A 154 -16.89 -4.78 -7.37
C PHE A 154 -16.14 -5.99 -7.94
N ASN A 155 -15.86 -6.00 -9.25
CA ASN A 155 -15.07 -7.07 -9.86
C ASN A 155 -13.57 -6.72 -9.75
N PRO A 156 -12.74 -7.47 -9.01
CA PRO A 156 -11.31 -7.15 -8.88
C PRO A 156 -10.46 -7.48 -10.11
N ASN A 157 -11.06 -8.15 -11.10
CA ASN A 157 -10.36 -8.64 -12.28
C ASN A 157 -10.40 -7.66 -13.46
N VAL A 158 -11.08 -6.52 -13.33
CA VAL A 158 -11.20 -5.52 -14.40
C VAL A 158 -10.21 -4.38 -14.23
N SER A 159 -10.01 -3.63 -15.31
CA SER A 159 -9.23 -2.40 -15.26
C SER A 159 -9.92 -1.34 -14.41
N GLY A 160 -9.13 -0.55 -13.69
CA GLY A 160 -9.64 0.46 -12.79
C GLY A 160 -8.67 0.75 -11.64
N VAL A 161 -9.03 1.76 -10.86
CA VAL A 161 -8.29 2.14 -9.65
C VAL A 161 -8.94 1.48 -8.45
N TYR A 162 -8.12 0.81 -7.65
CA TYR A 162 -8.50 0.21 -6.37
C TYR A 162 -7.74 0.94 -5.27
N THR A 163 -8.43 1.44 -4.25
CA THR A 163 -7.80 2.09 -3.09
C THR A 163 -7.87 1.17 -1.88
N PHE A 164 -6.81 1.19 -1.08
CA PHE A 164 -6.70 0.44 0.16
C PHE A 164 -6.34 1.43 1.24
N ASP A 165 -7.20 1.56 2.24
CA ASP A 165 -7.03 2.45 3.39
C ASP A 165 -6.99 1.59 4.64
N LEU A 166 -5.82 1.53 5.29
CA LEU A 166 -5.61 0.77 6.53
C LEU A 166 -5.44 1.75 7.67
N LYS A 167 -6.23 1.55 8.73
CA LYS A 167 -6.19 2.36 9.93
C LYS A 167 -6.03 1.50 11.16
N LEU A 168 -5.32 2.03 12.15
CA LEU A 168 -5.22 1.44 13.49
C LEU A 168 -5.92 2.34 14.49
N PHE A 169 -6.64 1.72 15.43
CA PHE A 169 -7.36 2.40 16.50
C PHE A 169 -6.93 1.84 17.86
N SER A 170 -6.98 2.70 18.89
CA SER A 170 -6.87 2.27 20.28
C SER A 170 -8.13 1.54 20.74
N ALA A 171 -8.08 0.97 21.95
CA ALA A 171 -9.25 0.36 22.60
C ALA A 171 -10.43 1.34 22.75
N GLU A 172 -10.15 2.64 22.83
CA GLU A 172 -11.13 3.73 22.95
C GLU A 172 -11.54 4.32 21.59
N ASN A 173 -11.22 3.68 20.46
CA ASN A 173 -11.52 4.13 19.10
C ASN A 173 -10.80 5.43 18.66
N ARG A 174 -9.69 5.79 19.32
CA ARG A 174 -8.85 6.89 18.83
C ARG A 174 -7.97 6.38 17.67
N GLN A 175 -8.00 7.05 16.52
CA GLN A 175 -7.09 6.73 15.42
C GLN A 175 -5.63 6.93 15.87
N LEU A 176 -4.80 5.93 15.60
CA LEU A 176 -3.40 5.86 16.00
C LEU A 176 -2.43 6.03 14.84
N ALA A 177 -2.80 5.50 13.67
CA ALA A 177 -2.01 5.54 12.43
C ALA A 177 -2.96 5.31 11.24
N ASP A 178 -2.57 5.80 10.07
CA ASP A 178 -3.27 5.55 8.82
C ASP A 178 -2.34 5.52 7.60
N VAL A 179 -2.59 4.56 6.71
CA VAL A 179 -1.82 4.39 5.49
C VAL A 179 -2.75 4.06 4.32
N SER A 180 -2.46 4.63 3.15
CA SER A 180 -3.30 4.47 1.95
C SER A 180 -2.47 4.23 0.70
N ILE A 181 -2.90 3.28 -0.13
CA ILE A 181 -2.32 3.01 -1.45
C ILE A 181 -3.38 2.94 -2.53
N GLN A 182 -2.94 3.11 -3.79
CA GLN A 182 -3.76 2.91 -4.97
C GLN A 182 -3.13 1.85 -5.87
N VAL A 183 -3.93 0.89 -6.32
CA VAL A 183 -3.56 -0.05 -7.38
C VAL A 183 -4.33 0.34 -8.63
N ASN A 184 -3.62 0.81 -9.66
CA ASN A 184 -4.20 1.06 -10.97
C ASN A 184 -4.01 -0.18 -11.85
N ALA A 185 -5.09 -0.97 -11.98
CA ALA A 185 -5.10 -2.14 -12.84
C ALA A 185 -5.32 -1.73 -14.29
N VAL A 186 -4.34 -1.98 -15.15
CA VAL A 186 -4.35 -1.61 -16.57
C VAL A 186 -4.35 -2.85 -17.46
N PRO A 187 -4.93 -2.82 -18.67
CA PRO A 187 -4.82 -3.93 -19.61
C PRO A 187 -3.35 -4.29 -19.88
N GLU A 188 -3.06 -5.57 -20.05
CA GLU A 188 -1.68 -6.04 -20.26
C GLU A 188 -1.02 -5.31 -21.46
N PRO A 189 0.26 -4.92 -21.36
CA PRO A 189 0.99 -4.26 -22.45
C PRO A 189 0.96 -5.01 -23.79
N SER A 190 0.84 -6.34 -23.77
CA SER A 190 0.68 -7.21 -24.94
C SER A 190 -0.58 -6.89 -25.75
N THR A 191 -1.63 -6.36 -25.12
CA THR A 191 -2.85 -5.90 -25.79
C THR A 191 -2.53 -4.76 -26.78
N TRP A 192 -1.66 -3.84 -26.38
CA TRP A 192 -1.20 -2.75 -27.26
C TRP A 192 -0.34 -3.27 -28.39
N ALA A 193 0.57 -4.19 -28.09
CA ALA A 193 1.42 -4.81 -29.10
C ALA A 193 0.60 -5.59 -30.13
N MET A 194 -0.41 -6.35 -29.71
CA MET A 194 -1.31 -7.10 -30.60
C MET A 194 -2.20 -6.17 -31.42
N LEU A 195 -2.67 -5.06 -30.84
CA LEU A 195 -3.43 -4.04 -31.57
C LEU A 195 -2.58 -3.36 -32.64
N ILE A 196 -1.36 -2.93 -32.29
CA ILE A 196 -0.41 -2.34 -33.24
C ILE A 196 -0.03 -3.35 -34.32
N LEU A 197 0.28 -4.59 -33.96
CA LEU A 197 0.57 -5.67 -34.92
C LEU A 197 -0.62 -5.95 -35.83
N GLY A 198 -1.85 -5.94 -35.30
CA GLY A 198 -3.07 -6.08 -36.07
C GLY A 198 -3.22 -4.97 -37.11
N PHE A 199 -3.06 -3.71 -36.70
CA PHE A 199 -3.11 -2.56 -37.61
C PHE A 199 -1.98 -2.57 -38.64
N ALA A 200 -0.75 -2.89 -38.22
CA ALA A 200 0.39 -3.04 -39.12
C ALA A 200 0.16 -4.16 -40.15
N GLY A 201 -0.40 -5.29 -39.71
CA GLY A 201 -0.74 -6.43 -40.58
C GLY A 201 -1.79 -6.07 -41.63
N VAL A 202 -2.87 -5.38 -41.24
CA VAL A 202 -3.90 -4.91 -42.19
C VAL A 202 -3.33 -3.88 -43.16
N GLY A 203 -2.56 -2.90 -42.66
CA GLY A 203 -1.90 -1.90 -43.51
C GLY A 203 -0.96 -2.54 -44.53
N PHE A 204 -0.18 -3.54 -44.12
CA PHE A 204 0.71 -4.29 -45.00
C PHE A 204 -0.04 -5.10 -46.07
N MET A 205 -1.15 -5.76 -45.73
CA MET A 205 -1.98 -6.48 -46.69
C MET A 205 -2.61 -5.53 -47.73
N ALA A 206 -3.10 -4.36 -47.30
CA ALA A 206 -3.62 -3.34 -48.19
C ALA A 206 -2.54 -2.78 -49.14
N TYR A 207 -1.33 -2.57 -48.62
CA TYR A 207 -0.17 -2.14 -49.41
C TYR A 207 0.19 -3.16 -50.51
N ARG A 208 0.20 -4.46 -50.19
CA ARG A 208 0.48 -5.52 -51.18
C ARG A 208 -0.60 -5.66 -52.25
N ARG A 209 -1.86 -5.35 -51.94
CA ARG A 209 -2.95 -5.43 -52.93
C ARG A 209 -2.84 -4.35 -54.01
N LYS A 210 -2.26 -3.19 -53.67
CA LYS A 210 -2.07 -2.06 -54.60
C LYS A 210 -0.92 -2.28 -55.59
N SER A 211 -0.05 -3.26 -55.36
CA SER A 211 1.17 -3.50 -56.16
C SER A 211 0.97 -4.46 -57.34
N ARG A 212 -0.27 -4.81 -57.73
CA ARG A 212 -0.54 -5.44 -59.04
C ARG A 212 -0.76 -4.32 -60.08
N PRO A 213 0.17 -4.08 -61.04
CA PRO A 213 -0.14 -3.26 -62.19
C PRO A 213 -1.29 -3.93 -62.94
N ALA A 214 -2.33 -3.16 -63.29
CA ALA A 214 -3.29 -3.62 -64.27
C ALA A 214 -2.49 -3.94 -65.54
N ALA A 215 -2.42 -5.23 -65.92
CA ALA A 215 -1.91 -5.60 -67.22
C ALA A 215 -2.82 -4.93 -68.25
N LEU A 216 -2.29 -3.89 -68.91
CA LEU A 216 -2.88 -3.28 -70.09
C LEU A 216 -3.01 -4.39 -71.14
N ALA A 217 -4.26 -4.81 -71.39
CA ALA A 217 -4.59 -5.60 -72.57
C ALA A 217 -4.46 -4.69 -73.79
N ALA A 218 -3.60 -5.09 -74.73
CA ALA A 218 -3.53 -4.62 -76.11
C ALA A 218 -3.36 -5.84 -77.02
#